data_AF-X1SNP3-F1
#
_entry.id   AF-X1SNP3-F1
#
_cell.length_a   1.000
_cell.length_b   1.000
_cell.length_c   1.000
_cell.angle_alpha   90.00
_cell.angle_beta   90.00
_cell.angle_gamma   90.00
#
_symmetry.space_group_name_H-M   'P 1'
#
loop_
_entity.id
_entity.type
_entity.pdbx_description
1 polymer ?
#
loop_
_entity_poly.entity_id
_entity_poly.type
_entity_poly.pdbx_seq_one_letter_code
_entity_poly.pdbx_strand_id
1 'polypeptide(L)'
;GLKVDPVYGGPEYETIVSLGSLCGISDLKYIAKANELCNKYTMDTISTGMVIAFAMQCYEEGLLTKEDTGGIELTFGNKEAMLKMIEKIAYREGLGDLLSQGSYLAAQKIGKGAEKFIYQVKRQEIPMHDPRVKTGVGLQYVLSDYGADHMKAAHDPFFKDKDSVGIKEMKGLGILEPVSPTDMGEKKVILFKLLDIYWTVFDILGVCDFGYVPRSVGTLDELLEIIRATTGWKTTWLELMKVGERSINMAHIFNHREGFTS
;
A
#
# COMPACT_ATOMS: atom_id res chain seq x y z
N GLY A 1 14.44 22.68 19.20
CA GLY A 1 14.21 22.18 17.84
C GLY A 1 13.44 20.88 17.88
N LEU A 2 12.72 20.53 16.82
CA LEU A 2 11.96 19.27 16.70
C LEU A 2 12.86 18.06 17.03
N LYS A 3 12.42 17.16 17.90
CA LYS A 3 13.14 15.93 18.28
C LYS A 3 12.36 14.72 17.78
N VAL A 4 13.08 13.77 17.18
CA VAL A 4 12.55 12.49 16.72
C VAL A 4 13.03 11.40 17.67
N ASP A 5 12.12 10.56 18.15
CA ASP A 5 12.41 9.42 19.01
C ASP A 5 12.72 8.18 18.16
N PRO A 6 13.97 7.68 18.16
CA PRO A 6 14.38 6.56 17.31
C PRO A 6 13.75 5.23 17.72
N VAL A 7 13.12 5.12 18.89
CA VAL A 7 12.43 3.88 19.33
C VAL A 7 11.32 3.49 18.36
N TYR A 8 10.74 4.47 17.65
CA TYR A 8 9.67 4.24 16.68
C TYR A 8 10.19 3.96 15.25
N GLY A 9 11.49 3.66 15.10
CA GLY A 9 12.07 3.28 13.81
C GLY A 9 12.14 4.41 12.78
N GLY A 10 12.54 4.05 11.57
CA GLY A 10 12.64 4.97 10.43
C GLY A 10 11.40 4.89 9.54
N PRO A 11 11.10 5.96 8.79
CA PRO A 11 10.05 5.90 7.78
C PRO A 11 10.48 4.99 6.63
N GLU A 12 9.57 4.09 6.22
CA GLU A 12 9.71 3.31 4.99
C GLU A 12 9.35 4.16 3.75
N TYR A 13 9.58 3.63 2.55
CA TYR A 13 9.28 4.35 1.29
C TYR A 13 7.86 4.95 1.27
N GLU A 14 6.85 4.15 1.59
CA GLU A 14 5.44 4.55 1.62
C GLU A 14 5.20 5.71 2.60
N THR A 15 5.80 5.64 3.80
CA THR A 15 5.69 6.69 4.82
C THR A 15 6.35 7.98 4.36
N ILE A 16 7.52 7.90 3.71
CA ILE A 16 8.24 9.08 3.20
C ILE A 16 7.41 9.80 2.16
N VAL A 17 6.76 9.06 1.26
CA VAL A 17 5.98 9.67 0.17
C VAL A 17 4.62 10.19 0.70
N SER A 18 3.91 9.40 1.50
CA SER A 18 2.57 9.75 2.02
C SER A 18 2.58 10.94 2.99
N LEU A 19 3.55 11.01 3.90
CA LEU A 19 3.72 12.12 4.87
C LEU A 19 4.73 13.16 4.37
N GLY A 20 5.22 13.03 3.15
CA GLY A 20 6.16 13.94 2.52
C GLY A 20 5.59 14.54 1.25
N SER A 21 6.05 14.06 0.10
CA SER A 21 5.73 14.67 -1.20
C SER A 21 4.24 14.73 -1.51
N LEU A 22 3.45 13.75 -1.05
CA LEU A 22 1.99 13.77 -1.19
C LEU A 22 1.36 14.97 -0.48
N CYS A 23 1.89 15.34 0.69
CA CYS A 23 1.47 16.51 1.46
C CYS A 23 2.24 17.79 1.07
N GLY A 24 3.07 17.77 0.00
CA GLY A 24 3.90 18.90 -0.41
C GLY A 24 5.12 19.17 0.50
N ILE A 25 5.54 18.20 1.30
CA ILE A 25 6.58 18.35 2.33
C ILE A 25 7.86 17.59 1.93
N SER A 26 9.01 18.26 1.97
CA SER A 26 10.32 17.66 1.67
C SER A 26 11.29 17.61 2.87
N ASP A 27 10.88 18.16 4.02
CA ASP A 27 11.67 18.18 5.24
C ASP A 27 11.66 16.81 5.91
N LEU A 28 12.70 16.00 5.63
CA LEU A 28 12.86 14.66 6.18
C LEU A 28 12.79 14.60 7.71
N LYS A 29 13.14 15.67 8.42
CA LYS A 29 13.06 15.69 9.87
C LYS A 29 11.62 15.73 10.36
N TYR A 30 10.75 16.45 9.64
CA TYR A 30 9.31 16.46 9.93
C TYR A 30 8.64 15.17 9.46
N ILE A 31 9.06 14.60 8.34
CA ILE A 31 8.59 13.29 7.87
C ILE A 31 8.93 12.19 8.89
N ALA A 32 10.16 12.17 9.39
CA ALA A 32 10.58 11.23 10.43
C ALA A 32 9.78 11.43 11.74
N LYS A 33 9.45 12.69 12.08
CA LYS A 33 8.56 12.96 13.22
C LYS A 33 7.13 12.50 12.96
N ALA A 34 6.62 12.64 11.75
CA ALA A 34 5.30 12.18 11.36
C ALA A 34 5.20 10.65 11.45
N ASN A 35 6.23 9.94 10.97
CA ASN A 35 6.39 8.49 11.16
C ASN A 35 6.37 8.10 12.64
N GLU A 36 7.17 8.78 13.47
CA GLU A 36 7.18 8.54 14.92
C GLU A 36 5.78 8.67 15.51
N LEU A 37 5.04 9.73 15.18
CA LEU A 37 3.68 9.94 15.69
C LEU A 37 2.71 8.86 15.21
N CYS A 38 2.73 8.50 13.93
CA CYS A 38 1.89 7.41 13.41
C CYS A 38 2.20 6.08 14.11
N ASN A 39 3.48 5.72 14.26
CA ASN A 39 3.88 4.49 14.96
C ASN A 39 3.50 4.53 16.44
N LYS A 40 3.70 5.68 17.09
CA LYS A 40 3.31 5.88 18.50
C LYS A 40 1.80 5.75 18.73
N TYR A 41 1.01 6.23 17.78
CA TYR A 41 -0.45 6.18 17.85
C TYR A 41 -1.04 4.97 17.11
N THR A 42 -0.21 4.05 16.63
CA THR A 42 -0.61 2.83 15.91
C THR A 42 -1.52 3.11 14.71
N MET A 43 -1.16 4.12 13.92
CA MET A 43 -1.90 4.52 12.72
C MET A 43 -1.14 4.16 11.45
N ASP A 44 -1.87 3.69 10.44
CA ASP A 44 -1.31 3.47 9.10
C ASP A 44 -0.84 4.78 8.48
N THR A 45 0.44 4.85 8.13
CA THR A 45 1.05 6.04 7.54
C THR A 45 0.49 6.38 6.16
N ILE A 46 0.13 5.37 5.35
CA ILE A 46 -0.39 5.57 3.99
C ILE A 46 -1.73 6.28 4.08
N SER A 47 -2.70 5.67 4.77
CA SER A 47 -4.04 6.22 4.94
C SER A 47 -4.01 7.56 5.68
N THR A 48 -3.16 7.70 6.71
CA THR A 48 -3.00 8.98 7.42
C THR A 48 -2.53 10.09 6.49
N GLY A 49 -1.49 9.85 5.68
CA GLY A 49 -0.99 10.84 4.72
C GLY A 49 -2.01 11.18 3.63
N MET A 50 -2.69 10.16 3.09
CA MET A 50 -3.73 10.32 2.08
C MET A 50 -4.93 11.13 2.57
N VAL A 51 -5.39 10.88 3.80
CA VAL A 51 -6.49 11.63 4.41
C VAL A 51 -6.09 13.08 4.73
N ILE A 52 -4.85 13.31 5.18
CA ILE A 52 -4.35 14.67 5.42
C ILE A 52 -4.22 15.44 4.09
N ALA A 53 -3.66 14.82 3.05
CA ALA A 53 -3.55 15.43 1.72
C ALA A 53 -4.94 15.74 1.13
N PHE A 54 -5.91 14.83 1.29
CA PHE A 54 -7.30 15.07 0.94
C PHE A 54 -7.89 16.29 1.68
N ALA A 55 -7.63 16.41 2.98
CA ALA A 55 -8.09 17.55 3.78
C ALA A 55 -7.40 18.87 3.39
N MET A 56 -6.11 18.83 3.03
CA MET A 56 -5.37 19.97 2.47
C MET A 56 -6.00 20.44 1.16
N GLN A 57 -6.30 19.51 0.24
CA GLN A 57 -7.00 19.84 -1.01
C GLN A 57 -8.38 20.44 -0.74
N CYS A 58 -9.17 19.86 0.17
CA CYS A 58 -10.47 20.42 0.53
C CYS A 58 -10.37 21.83 1.13
N TYR A 59 -9.31 22.12 1.88
CA TYR A 59 -9.08 23.44 2.46
C TYR A 59 -8.71 24.48 1.39
N GLU A 60 -7.78 24.13 0.48
CA GLU A 60 -7.37 25.03 -0.61
C GLU A 60 -8.50 25.31 -1.61
N GLU A 61 -9.40 24.34 -1.83
CA GLU A 61 -10.58 24.49 -2.67
C GLU A 61 -11.77 25.14 -1.93
N GLY A 62 -11.61 25.51 -0.65
CA GLY A 62 -12.63 26.20 0.14
C GLY A 62 -13.80 25.32 0.61
N LEU A 63 -13.68 23.99 0.52
CA LEU A 63 -14.66 23.04 1.06
C LEU A 63 -14.57 22.97 2.59
N LEU A 64 -13.35 23.08 3.13
CA LEU A 64 -13.03 23.26 4.54
C LEU A 64 -12.51 24.68 4.78
N THR A 65 -12.90 25.26 5.90
CA THR A 65 -12.51 26.62 6.30
C THR A 65 -11.53 26.58 7.47
N LYS A 66 -10.93 27.74 7.79
CA LYS A 66 -10.09 27.90 8.98
C LYS A 66 -10.84 27.64 10.28
N GLU A 67 -12.15 27.82 10.30
CA GLU A 67 -12.98 27.47 11.45
C GLU A 67 -13.10 25.95 11.60
N ASP A 68 -13.37 25.24 10.51
CA ASP A 68 -13.49 23.76 10.50
C ASP A 68 -12.19 23.08 10.99
N THR A 69 -11.03 23.66 10.67
CA THR A 69 -9.71 23.14 11.06
C THR A 69 -9.28 23.56 12.48
N GLY A 70 -10.12 24.30 13.21
CA GLY A 70 -9.76 24.83 14.54
C GLY A 70 -8.62 25.84 14.50
N GLY A 71 -8.54 26.63 13.44
CA GLY A 71 -7.53 27.68 13.25
C GLY A 71 -6.24 27.21 12.54
N ILE A 72 -6.12 25.93 12.20
CA ILE A 72 -4.97 25.38 11.48
C ILE A 72 -5.05 25.79 10.01
N GLU A 73 -3.98 26.40 9.50
CA GLU A 73 -3.83 26.69 8.07
C GLU A 73 -3.45 25.41 7.33
N LEU A 74 -4.45 24.62 6.91
CA LEU A 74 -4.26 23.29 6.37
C LEU A 74 -3.98 23.32 4.85
N THR A 75 -2.86 23.92 4.47
CA THR A 75 -2.40 24.01 3.07
C THR A 75 -1.30 23.00 2.77
N PHE A 76 -1.11 22.66 1.49
CA PHE A 76 0.01 21.81 1.08
C PHE A 76 1.36 22.47 1.45
N GLY A 77 2.32 21.65 1.88
CA GLY A 77 3.63 22.09 2.35
C GLY A 77 3.67 22.61 3.79
N ASN A 78 2.52 22.76 4.46
CA ASN A 78 2.49 23.13 5.88
C ASN A 78 2.79 21.92 6.78
N LYS A 79 4.08 21.70 7.04
CA LYS A 79 4.60 20.58 7.84
C LYS A 79 4.13 20.61 9.30
N GLU A 80 3.93 21.79 9.89
CA GLU A 80 3.37 21.93 11.23
C GLU A 80 1.88 21.56 11.28
N ALA A 81 1.11 21.93 10.25
CA ALA A 81 -0.29 21.52 10.12
C ALA A 81 -0.42 20.00 10.01
N MET A 82 0.42 19.34 9.20
CA MET A 82 0.45 17.88 9.09
C MET A 82 0.67 17.22 10.46
N LEU A 83 1.70 17.60 11.22
CA LEU A 83 1.98 16.99 12.53
C LEU A 83 0.81 17.17 13.50
N LYS A 84 0.19 18.37 13.52
CA LYS A 84 -1.00 18.63 14.34
C LYS A 84 -2.16 17.73 13.91
N MET A 85 -2.41 17.59 12.61
CA MET A 85 -3.51 16.76 12.12
C MET A 85 -3.33 15.27 12.46
N ILE A 86 -2.10 14.75 12.46
CA ILE A 86 -1.83 13.38 12.94
C ILE A 86 -2.30 13.22 14.38
N GLU A 87 -1.96 14.16 15.27
CA GLU A 87 -2.43 14.11 16.67
C GLU A 87 -3.95 14.26 16.77
N LYS A 88 -4.55 15.21 16.03
CA LYS A 88 -6.01 15.40 16.07
C LYS A 88 -6.77 14.19 15.55
N ILE A 89 -6.25 13.47 14.55
CA ILE A 89 -6.81 12.22 14.06
C ILE A 89 -6.71 11.14 15.14
N ALA A 90 -5.53 10.97 15.74
CA ALA A 90 -5.29 9.97 16.79
C ALA A 90 -6.22 10.16 18.01
N TYR A 91 -6.45 11.40 18.41
CA TYR A 91 -7.31 11.74 19.55
C TYR A 91 -8.76 12.05 19.18
N ARG A 92 -9.13 11.94 17.89
CA ARG A 92 -10.49 12.24 17.38
C ARG A 92 -11.01 13.61 17.82
N GLU A 93 -10.21 14.64 17.61
CA GLU A 93 -10.55 16.00 18.04
C GLU A 93 -10.91 16.91 16.87
N GLY A 94 -12.06 17.58 16.94
CA GLY A 94 -12.49 18.51 15.89
C GLY A 94 -12.55 17.83 14.52
N LEU A 95 -11.93 18.42 13.50
CA LEU A 95 -11.80 17.81 12.17
C LEU A 95 -11.14 16.42 12.21
N GLY A 96 -10.27 16.15 13.19
CA GLY A 96 -9.61 14.86 13.36
C GLY A 96 -10.56 13.69 13.61
N ASP A 97 -11.71 13.92 14.28
CA ASP A 97 -12.73 12.87 14.45
C ASP A 97 -13.28 12.42 13.09
N LEU A 98 -13.60 13.39 12.22
CA LEU A 98 -14.08 13.09 10.88
C LEU A 98 -13.03 12.38 10.03
N LEU A 99 -11.79 12.89 10.03
CA LEU A 99 -10.69 12.32 9.24
C LEU A 99 -10.27 10.93 9.74
N SER A 100 -10.47 10.61 11.03
CA SER A 100 -10.21 9.26 11.56
C SER A 100 -11.09 8.16 10.97
N GLN A 101 -12.11 8.52 10.18
CA GLN A 101 -13.00 7.58 9.48
C GLN A 101 -12.52 7.25 8.05
N GLY A 102 -11.37 7.76 7.62
CA GLY A 102 -10.86 7.60 6.26
C GLY A 102 -11.46 8.61 5.27
N SER A 103 -10.83 8.73 4.11
CA SER A 103 -11.17 9.74 3.10
C SER A 103 -12.56 9.53 2.51
N TYR A 104 -12.99 8.28 2.37
CA TYR A 104 -14.31 7.95 1.81
C TYR A 104 -15.46 8.51 2.66
N LEU A 105 -15.47 8.23 3.97
CA LEU A 105 -16.51 8.72 4.87
C LEU A 105 -16.37 10.23 5.12
N ALA A 106 -15.14 10.74 5.21
CA ALA A 106 -14.88 12.17 5.34
C ALA A 106 -15.44 12.95 4.14
N ALA A 107 -15.18 12.49 2.91
CA ALA A 107 -15.69 13.12 1.70
C ALA A 107 -17.22 13.14 1.65
N GLN A 108 -17.89 12.05 2.03
CA GLN A 108 -19.35 12.02 2.11
C GLN A 108 -19.91 13.05 3.09
N LYS A 109 -19.25 13.22 4.24
CA LYS A 109 -19.70 14.16 5.28
C LYS A 109 -19.43 15.62 4.91
N ILE A 110 -18.26 15.90 4.31
CA ILE A 110 -17.89 17.24 3.83
C ILE A 110 -18.82 17.66 2.69
N GLY A 111 -19.13 16.71 1.79
CA GLY A 111 -19.95 16.96 0.61
C GLY A 111 -19.29 17.95 -0.34
N LYS A 112 -20.09 18.78 -1.03
CA LYS A 112 -19.62 19.86 -1.91
C LYS A 112 -18.67 19.40 -3.04
N GLY A 113 -18.73 18.14 -3.46
CA GLY A 113 -17.83 17.61 -4.48
C GLY A 113 -16.52 17.05 -3.95
N ALA A 114 -16.34 16.92 -2.62
CA ALA A 114 -15.14 16.38 -2.00
C ALA A 114 -14.77 14.97 -2.50
N GLU A 115 -15.75 14.18 -2.96
CA GLU A 115 -15.54 12.86 -3.53
C GLU A 115 -14.63 12.86 -4.77
N LYS A 116 -14.40 14.00 -5.41
CA LYS A 116 -13.46 14.14 -6.53
C LYS A 116 -12.00 14.13 -6.10
N PHE A 117 -11.72 14.30 -4.81
CA PHE A 117 -10.36 14.43 -4.27
C PHE A 117 -9.86 13.17 -3.56
N ILE A 118 -10.65 12.09 -3.53
CA ILE A 118 -10.25 10.84 -2.90
C ILE A 118 -9.74 9.84 -3.94
N TYR A 119 -8.66 9.13 -3.60
CA TYR A 119 -8.11 8.05 -4.41
C TYR A 119 -8.06 6.78 -3.56
N GLN A 120 -8.97 5.87 -3.85
CA GLN A 120 -9.20 4.67 -3.04
C GLN A 120 -9.71 3.52 -3.90
N VAL A 121 -9.50 2.30 -3.41
CA VAL A 121 -10.16 1.09 -3.92
C VAL A 121 -10.71 0.31 -2.74
N LYS A 122 -11.96 -0.15 -2.83
CA LYS A 122 -12.70 -0.80 -1.72
C LYS A 122 -12.75 0.04 -0.43
N ARG A 123 -12.80 1.36 -0.58
CA ARG A 123 -12.79 2.39 0.49
C ARG A 123 -11.47 2.51 1.25
N GLN A 124 -10.40 1.85 0.78
CA GLN A 124 -9.05 1.98 1.30
C GLN A 124 -8.21 2.88 0.40
N GLU A 125 -7.51 3.84 0.99
CA GLU A 125 -6.61 4.75 0.29
C GLU A 125 -5.55 4.00 -0.51
N ILE A 126 -5.21 4.50 -1.70
CA ILE A 126 -4.15 3.90 -2.52
C ILE A 126 -2.75 4.16 -1.92
N PRO A 127 -1.80 3.21 -2.07
CA PRO A 127 -0.41 3.42 -1.69
C PRO A 127 0.34 4.29 -2.71
N MET A 128 1.61 4.54 -2.43
CA MET A 128 2.42 5.61 -3.03
C MET A 128 3.00 5.26 -4.39
N HIS A 129 2.20 4.62 -5.24
CA HIS A 129 2.57 4.27 -6.59
C HIS A 129 1.47 4.60 -7.60
N ASP A 130 1.86 5.30 -8.66
CA ASP A 130 0.95 5.71 -9.73
C ASP A 130 0.72 4.55 -10.72
N PRO A 131 -0.52 4.03 -10.83
CA PRO A 131 -0.80 2.89 -11.71
C PRO A 131 -0.78 3.27 -13.20
N ARG A 132 -0.77 4.56 -13.57
CA ARG A 132 -0.80 5.01 -14.98
C ARG A 132 0.43 4.59 -15.78
N VAL A 133 1.55 4.34 -15.10
CA VAL A 133 2.81 3.89 -15.70
C VAL A 133 3.20 2.47 -15.29
N LYS A 134 2.35 1.81 -14.50
CA LYS A 134 2.53 0.49 -13.90
C LYS A 134 1.18 -0.23 -13.85
N THR A 135 0.75 -0.77 -14.99
CA THR A 135 -0.58 -1.38 -15.11
C THR A 135 -0.75 -2.60 -14.22
N GLY A 136 0.34 -3.32 -13.88
CA GLY A 136 0.32 -4.42 -12.93
C GLY A 136 -0.02 -3.96 -11.51
N VAL A 137 0.51 -2.81 -11.08
CA VAL A 137 0.10 -2.18 -9.81
C VAL A 137 -1.38 -1.78 -9.84
N GLY A 138 -1.90 -1.31 -10.97
CA GLY A 138 -3.34 -1.07 -11.14
C GLY A 138 -4.18 -2.33 -10.91
N LEU A 139 -3.73 -3.49 -11.43
CA LEU A 139 -4.37 -4.79 -11.17
C LEU A 139 -4.30 -5.16 -9.69
N GLN A 140 -3.15 -4.94 -9.02
CA GLN A 140 -3.01 -5.18 -7.59
C GLN A 140 -4.07 -4.40 -6.79
N TYR A 141 -4.23 -3.10 -7.06
CA TYR A 141 -5.20 -2.27 -6.32
C TYR A 141 -6.64 -2.76 -6.48
N VAL A 142 -7.04 -3.11 -7.71
CA VAL A 142 -8.42 -3.50 -8.02
C VAL A 142 -8.72 -4.93 -7.59
N LEU A 143 -7.77 -5.85 -7.75
CA LEU A 143 -7.99 -7.28 -7.54
C LEU A 143 -7.61 -7.76 -6.15
N SER A 144 -6.84 -6.99 -5.37
CA SER A 144 -6.58 -7.29 -3.96
C SER A 144 -7.87 -7.60 -3.20
N ASP A 145 -7.85 -8.66 -2.41
CA ASP A 145 -8.99 -9.12 -1.64
C ASP A 145 -9.33 -8.23 -0.44
N TYR A 146 -8.46 -7.32 -0.02
CA TYR A 146 -8.68 -6.50 1.20
C TYR A 146 -8.62 -4.98 1.00
N GLY A 147 -8.29 -4.50 -0.20
CA GLY A 147 -8.20 -3.05 -0.49
C GLY A 147 -6.99 -2.70 -1.35
N ALA A 148 -6.82 -1.42 -1.70
CA ALA A 148 -5.68 -1.00 -2.50
C ALA A 148 -4.34 -1.30 -1.78
N ASP A 149 -3.54 -2.21 -2.35
CA ASP A 149 -2.24 -2.58 -1.80
C ASP A 149 -1.24 -2.85 -2.94
N HIS A 150 0.01 -2.44 -2.72
CA HIS A 150 1.15 -2.52 -3.62
C HIS A 150 2.07 -3.72 -3.33
N MET A 151 1.73 -4.50 -2.29
CA MET A 151 2.44 -5.70 -1.87
C MET A 151 1.76 -6.99 -2.34
N LYS A 152 0.63 -6.91 -3.07
CA LYS A 152 -0.02 -8.10 -3.63
C LYS A 152 0.84 -8.81 -4.67
N ALA A 153 1.71 -8.10 -5.38
CA ALA A 153 2.61 -8.69 -6.36
C ALA A 153 3.84 -7.79 -6.59
N ALA A 154 4.93 -8.36 -7.11
CA ALA A 154 6.05 -7.53 -7.54
C ALA A 154 5.65 -6.47 -8.58
N HIS A 155 6.33 -5.33 -8.50
CA HIS A 155 6.08 -4.17 -9.35
C HIS A 155 6.60 -4.40 -10.77
N ASP A 156 5.94 -3.79 -11.74
CA ASP A 156 6.24 -3.98 -13.16
C ASP A 156 7.71 -3.80 -13.59
N PRO A 157 8.51 -2.85 -13.04
CA PRO A 157 9.91 -2.72 -13.41
C PRO A 157 10.78 -3.96 -13.12
N PHE A 158 10.29 -4.88 -12.28
CA PHE A 158 10.96 -6.16 -12.01
C PHE A 158 10.88 -7.14 -13.19
N PHE A 159 10.04 -6.87 -14.20
CA PHE A 159 9.79 -7.77 -15.34
C PHE A 159 9.87 -7.09 -16.72
N LYS A 160 10.30 -5.82 -16.77
CA LYS A 160 10.23 -5.00 -17.99
C LYS A 160 11.12 -5.48 -19.14
N ASP A 161 12.31 -6.01 -18.84
CA ASP A 161 13.37 -6.27 -19.82
C ASP A 161 13.96 -7.67 -19.58
N LYS A 162 14.62 -8.28 -20.57
CA LYS A 162 15.25 -9.62 -20.44
C LYS A 162 16.27 -9.70 -19.30
N ASP A 163 16.85 -8.55 -18.95
CA ASP A 163 17.84 -8.43 -17.90
C ASP A 163 17.27 -8.15 -16.51
N SER A 164 15.97 -7.90 -16.41
CA SER A 164 15.30 -7.65 -15.14
C SER A 164 15.39 -8.86 -14.20
N VAL A 165 15.53 -8.59 -12.90
CA VAL A 165 15.71 -9.62 -11.86
C VAL A 165 14.56 -10.62 -11.86
N GLY A 166 13.32 -10.17 -11.99
CA GLY A 166 12.16 -11.07 -12.06
C GLY A 166 12.22 -12.04 -13.24
N ILE A 167 12.75 -11.61 -14.40
CA ILE A 167 12.93 -12.49 -15.56
C ILE A 167 14.07 -13.48 -15.37
N LYS A 168 15.13 -13.12 -14.63
CA LYS A 168 16.27 -14.01 -14.38
C LYS A 168 15.97 -15.05 -13.30
N GLU A 169 15.41 -14.61 -12.19
CA GLU A 169 15.26 -15.39 -10.97
C GLU A 169 13.93 -16.15 -10.89
N MET A 170 12.86 -15.68 -11.55
CA MET A 170 11.53 -16.31 -11.47
C MET A 170 11.17 -17.22 -12.66
N LYS A 171 12.16 -17.64 -13.46
CA LYS A 171 11.92 -18.57 -14.60
C LYS A 171 11.29 -19.89 -14.16
N GLY A 172 11.61 -20.34 -12.94
CA GLY A 172 11.03 -21.55 -12.34
C GLY A 172 9.51 -21.48 -12.15
N LEU A 173 8.94 -20.28 -12.13
CA LEU A 173 7.48 -20.05 -12.07
C LEU A 173 6.84 -19.93 -13.47
N GLY A 174 7.60 -20.15 -14.55
CA GLY A 174 7.12 -20.02 -15.93
C GLY A 174 7.14 -18.59 -16.47
N ILE A 175 7.78 -17.65 -15.77
CA ILE A 175 7.94 -16.26 -16.22
C ILE A 175 9.18 -16.17 -17.13
N LEU A 176 8.97 -16.37 -18.43
CA LEU A 176 10.06 -16.53 -19.41
C LEU A 176 10.29 -15.30 -20.29
N GLU A 177 9.28 -14.43 -20.41
CA GLU A 177 9.32 -13.27 -21.29
C GLU A 177 9.10 -11.98 -20.51
N PRO A 178 9.79 -10.88 -20.89
CA PRO A 178 9.52 -9.58 -20.33
C PRO A 178 8.10 -9.10 -20.68
N VAL A 179 7.52 -8.30 -19.78
CA VAL A 179 6.22 -7.67 -19.98
C VAL A 179 6.38 -6.17 -19.74
N SER A 180 5.95 -5.36 -20.72
CA SER A 180 6.04 -3.90 -20.61
C SER A 180 5.28 -3.40 -19.36
N PRO A 181 5.80 -2.39 -18.63
CA PRO A 181 5.10 -1.82 -17.49
C PRO A 181 3.71 -1.27 -17.78
N THR A 182 3.45 -0.87 -19.02
CA THR A 182 2.17 -0.34 -19.47
C THR A 182 1.34 -1.32 -20.30
N ASP A 183 1.78 -2.58 -20.42
CA ASP A 183 1.02 -3.62 -21.11
C ASP A 183 -0.34 -3.84 -20.44
N MET A 184 -1.41 -3.90 -21.23
CA MET A 184 -2.78 -4.17 -20.76
C MET A 184 -3.37 -5.45 -21.36
N GLY A 185 -2.51 -6.29 -21.95
CA GLY A 185 -2.91 -7.53 -22.61
C GLY A 185 -2.90 -8.73 -21.68
N GLU A 186 -3.17 -9.90 -22.28
CA GLU A 186 -3.22 -11.18 -21.58
C GLU A 186 -1.93 -11.50 -20.82
N LYS A 187 -0.76 -11.14 -21.40
CA LYS A 187 0.55 -11.35 -20.75
C LYS A 187 0.64 -10.65 -19.39
N LYS A 188 0.09 -9.43 -19.28
CA LYS A 188 0.03 -8.70 -18.00
C LYS A 188 -0.82 -9.41 -16.97
N VAL A 189 -1.99 -9.89 -17.38
CA VAL A 189 -2.94 -10.58 -16.49
C VAL A 189 -2.35 -11.92 -16.01
N ILE A 190 -1.73 -12.69 -16.90
CA ILE A 190 -1.05 -13.94 -16.54
C ILE A 190 0.09 -13.66 -15.55
N LEU A 191 0.92 -12.66 -15.83
CA LEU A 191 2.02 -12.28 -14.93
C LEU A 191 1.48 -11.88 -13.55
N PHE A 192 0.48 -11.00 -13.50
CA PHE A 192 -0.13 -10.59 -12.23
C PHE A 192 -0.70 -11.78 -11.46
N LYS A 193 -1.49 -12.66 -12.10
CA LYS A 193 -2.07 -13.85 -11.44
C LYS A 193 -0.99 -14.72 -10.81
N LEU A 194 0.09 -15.01 -11.54
CA LEU A 194 1.17 -15.84 -11.04
C LEU A 194 1.87 -15.18 -9.84
N LEU A 195 2.14 -13.88 -9.91
CA LEU A 195 2.79 -13.16 -8.82
C LEU A 195 1.88 -13.02 -7.60
N ASP A 196 0.59 -12.74 -7.77
CA ASP A 196 -0.37 -12.66 -6.66
C ASP A 196 -0.45 -13.97 -5.86
N ILE A 197 -0.51 -15.10 -6.57
CA ILE A 197 -0.46 -16.42 -5.93
C ILE A 197 0.88 -16.63 -5.22
N TYR A 198 1.99 -16.28 -5.85
CA TYR A 198 3.33 -16.48 -5.28
C TYR A 198 3.58 -15.60 -4.04
N TRP A 199 3.16 -14.34 -4.06
CA TRP A 199 3.22 -13.44 -2.90
C TRP A 199 2.33 -13.95 -1.76
N THR A 200 1.12 -14.42 -2.08
CA THR A 200 0.24 -15.01 -1.06
C THR A 200 0.87 -16.25 -0.39
N VAL A 201 1.74 -17.01 -1.08
CA VAL A 201 2.47 -18.11 -0.44
C VAL A 201 3.40 -17.57 0.67
N PHE A 202 4.05 -16.42 0.49
CA PHE A 202 4.88 -15.82 1.53
C PHE A 202 4.07 -15.40 2.75
N ASP A 203 2.91 -14.77 2.54
CA ASP A 203 1.99 -14.39 3.63
C ASP A 203 1.56 -15.61 4.44
N ILE A 204 1.23 -16.72 3.78
CA ILE A 204 0.83 -17.98 4.44
C ILE A 204 1.99 -18.57 5.25
N LEU A 205 3.20 -18.50 4.72
CA LEU A 205 4.41 -19.01 5.37
C LEU A 205 4.92 -18.08 6.49
N GLY A 206 4.46 -16.83 6.53
CA GLY A 206 4.93 -15.81 7.46
C GLY A 206 6.38 -15.38 7.18
N VAL A 207 6.83 -15.47 5.93
CA VAL A 207 8.18 -15.04 5.53
C VAL A 207 8.10 -13.68 4.83
N CYS A 208 9.19 -12.90 4.92
CA CYS A 208 9.23 -11.59 4.27
C CYS A 208 9.31 -11.73 2.75
N ASP A 209 8.44 -11.01 2.02
CA ASP A 209 8.43 -10.93 0.56
C ASP A 209 9.79 -10.50 -0.01
N PHE A 210 10.55 -9.69 0.72
CA PHE A 210 11.88 -9.28 0.27
C PHE A 210 12.91 -10.41 0.32
N GLY A 211 12.68 -11.45 1.11
CA GLY A 211 13.64 -12.51 1.34
C GLY A 211 13.96 -13.30 0.07
N TYR A 212 12.93 -13.78 -0.62
CA TYR A 212 13.10 -14.80 -1.65
C TYR A 212 12.73 -14.26 -3.03
N VAL A 213 13.75 -13.80 -3.76
CA VAL A 213 13.74 -13.10 -5.07
C VAL A 213 13.84 -11.56 -5.03
N PRO A 214 12.92 -10.77 -4.43
CA PRO A 214 12.95 -9.30 -4.58
C PRO A 214 14.22 -8.60 -4.04
N ARG A 215 14.86 -9.12 -3.00
CA ARG A 215 16.19 -8.69 -2.54
C ARG A 215 17.25 -9.80 -2.60
N SER A 216 16.92 -10.94 -3.22
CA SER A 216 17.83 -12.08 -3.39
C SER A 216 18.53 -12.53 -2.08
N VAL A 217 17.81 -12.51 -0.94
CA VAL A 217 18.35 -13.04 0.33
C VAL A 217 18.45 -14.56 0.29
N GLY A 218 17.54 -15.21 -0.44
CA GLY A 218 17.61 -16.62 -0.77
C GLY A 218 16.90 -16.94 -2.09
N THR A 219 17.09 -18.17 -2.55
CA THR A 219 16.50 -18.73 -3.77
C THR A 219 15.16 -19.42 -3.49
N LEU A 220 14.40 -19.70 -4.56
CA LEU A 220 13.19 -20.51 -4.50
C LEU A 220 13.46 -21.91 -3.93
N ASP A 221 14.59 -22.51 -4.29
CA ASP A 221 14.93 -23.87 -3.87
C ASP A 221 15.29 -23.90 -2.38
N GLU A 222 16.05 -22.90 -1.89
CA GLU A 222 16.34 -22.77 -0.46
C GLU A 222 15.08 -22.61 0.38
N LEU A 223 14.13 -21.77 -0.06
CA LEU A 223 12.85 -21.63 0.65
C LEU A 223 12.08 -22.96 0.66
N LEU A 224 12.03 -23.68 -0.46
CA LEU A 224 11.35 -24.97 -0.53
C LEU A 224 11.98 -26.00 0.42
N GLU A 225 13.30 -26.04 0.52
CA GLU A 225 14.01 -26.90 1.47
C GLU A 225 13.75 -26.50 2.92
N ILE A 226 13.71 -25.20 3.24
CA ILE A 226 13.32 -24.71 4.57
C ILE A 226 11.91 -25.17 4.91
N ILE A 227 10.94 -25.05 4.00
CA ILE A 227 9.56 -25.48 4.23
C ILE A 227 9.51 -26.99 4.50
N ARG A 228 10.19 -27.81 3.69
CA ARG A 228 10.24 -29.26 3.85
C ARG A 228 10.88 -29.67 5.18
N ALA A 229 11.99 -29.02 5.55
CA ALA A 229 12.73 -29.34 6.76
C ALA A 229 11.96 -28.93 8.03
N THR A 230 11.28 -27.78 8.01
CA THR A 230 10.56 -27.25 9.18
C THR A 230 9.21 -27.92 9.40
N THR A 231 8.47 -28.22 8.32
CA THR A 231 7.11 -28.77 8.41
C THR A 231 7.05 -30.29 8.30
N GLY A 232 8.10 -30.93 7.75
CA GLY A 232 8.08 -32.34 7.36
C GLY A 232 7.21 -32.65 6.13
N TRP A 233 6.54 -31.64 5.55
CA TRP A 233 5.72 -31.81 4.35
C TRP A 233 6.62 -31.88 3.11
N LYS A 234 6.64 -33.03 2.44
CA LYS A 234 7.35 -33.25 1.16
C LYS A 234 6.64 -32.56 -0.02
N THR A 235 6.48 -31.25 0.09
CA THR A 235 5.73 -30.42 -0.85
C THR A 235 6.54 -30.02 -2.09
N THR A 236 5.88 -29.39 -3.04
CA THR A 236 6.43 -28.82 -4.27
C THR A 236 5.92 -27.41 -4.48
N TRP A 237 6.59 -26.61 -5.33
CA TRP A 237 6.08 -25.29 -5.71
C TRP A 237 4.68 -25.35 -6.33
N LEU A 238 4.36 -26.40 -7.10
CA LEU A 238 3.01 -26.60 -7.62
C LEU A 238 1.97 -26.74 -6.52
N GLU A 239 2.26 -27.51 -5.47
CA GLU A 239 1.36 -27.69 -4.33
C GLU A 239 1.23 -26.39 -3.52
N LEU A 240 2.33 -25.70 -3.25
CA LEU A 240 2.33 -24.41 -2.54
C LEU A 240 1.52 -23.35 -3.29
N MET A 241 1.72 -23.22 -4.61
CA MET A 241 0.96 -22.28 -5.45
C MET A 241 -0.54 -22.60 -5.43
N LYS A 242 -0.94 -23.89 -5.41
CA LYS A 242 -2.35 -24.27 -5.23
C LYS A 242 -2.91 -23.89 -3.86
N VAL A 243 -2.09 -23.87 -2.81
CA VAL A 243 -2.49 -23.37 -1.49
C VAL A 243 -2.68 -21.85 -1.54
N GLY A 244 -1.75 -21.11 -2.15
CA GLY A 244 -1.88 -19.66 -2.38
C GLY A 244 -3.14 -19.30 -3.15
N GLU A 245 -3.40 -19.96 -4.29
CA GLU A 245 -4.61 -19.76 -5.10
C GLU A 245 -5.88 -20.06 -4.29
N ARG A 246 -5.87 -21.13 -3.48
CA ARG A 246 -7.00 -21.44 -2.59
C ARG A 246 -7.24 -20.34 -1.56
N SER A 247 -6.18 -19.79 -0.97
CA SER A 247 -6.28 -18.70 0.02
C SER A 247 -6.96 -17.47 -0.58
N ILE A 248 -6.48 -17.02 -1.75
CA ILE A 248 -7.07 -15.89 -2.49
C ILE A 248 -8.56 -16.17 -2.77
N ASN A 249 -8.90 -17.34 -3.29
CA ASN A 249 -10.29 -17.71 -3.57
C ASN A 249 -11.17 -17.72 -2.31
N MET A 250 -10.66 -18.20 -1.17
CA MET A 250 -11.39 -18.15 0.10
C MET A 250 -11.67 -16.72 0.57
N ALA A 251 -10.70 -15.81 0.43
CA ALA A 251 -10.88 -14.40 0.76
C ALA A 251 -11.93 -13.73 -0.15
N HIS A 252 -11.91 -14.01 -1.46
CA HIS A 252 -12.96 -13.52 -2.36
C HIS A 252 -14.34 -14.11 -2.08
N ILE A 253 -14.44 -15.40 -1.72
CA ILE A 253 -15.70 -16.02 -1.31
C ILE A 253 -16.23 -15.35 -0.04
N PHE A 254 -15.36 -15.04 0.92
CA PHE A 254 -15.72 -14.28 2.10
C PHE A 254 -16.30 -12.91 1.71
N ASN A 255 -15.59 -12.14 0.88
CA ASN A 255 -16.05 -10.82 0.45
C ASN A 255 -17.40 -10.89 -0.27
N HIS A 256 -17.57 -11.87 -1.16
CA HIS A 256 -18.83 -12.08 -1.87
C HIS A 256 -19.99 -12.38 -0.90
N ARG A 257 -19.74 -13.23 0.11
CA ARG A 257 -20.71 -13.52 1.18
C ARG A 257 -21.10 -12.26 1.95
N GLU A 258 -20.14 -11.37 2.22
CA GLU A 258 -20.37 -10.09 2.91
C GLU A 258 -20.97 -8.99 1.99
N GLY A 259 -21.35 -9.34 0.75
CA GLY A 259 -22.05 -8.45 -0.17
C GLY A 259 -21.14 -7.61 -1.06
N PHE A 260 -19.86 -7.94 -1.17
CA PHE A 260 -18.96 -7.33 -2.15
C PHE A 260 -19.32 -7.79 -3.57
N THR A 261 -19.66 -6.86 -4.46
CA THR A 261 -20.16 -7.14 -5.81
C THR A 261 -19.21 -6.76 -6.94
N SER A 262 -18.18 -5.96 -6.67
CA SER A 262 -17.20 -5.48 -7.66
C SER A 262 -16.01 -4.83 -6.99
#